data_AF-A0A2E3YEG1-F1
#
_entry.id   AF-A0A2E3YEG1-F1
#
_cell.length_a   1.000
_cell.length_b   1.000
_cell.length_c   1.000
_cell.angle_alpha   90.00
_cell.angle_beta   90.00
_cell.angle_gamma   90.00
#
_symmetry.space_group_name_H-M   'P 1'
#
loop_
_entity.id
_entity.type
_entity.pdbx_description
1 polymer ?
#
loop_
_entity_poly.entity_id
_entity_poly.type
_entity_poly.pdbx_seq_one_letter_code
_entity_poly.pdbx_strand_id
1 'polypeptide(L)'
;MSSAQAPDPVLPIGLEHLTAEIRLTEPCYDSDAATLVWAERHGADFKLVCRRRGERSDRDIATDRLVKTRVFYGGGLFTVSNGDVYFVGDGDRVCRQPLAGGAGVDLTPAHGAPAAPAVSRDGRWLVYVHTDGRTDRLAIVDTEGDLWPQSLV
;
A
#
# COMPACT_ATOMS: atom_id res chain seq x y z
N MET A 1 -46.90 -36.65 -12.39
CA MET A 1 -46.93 -35.51 -11.43
C MET A 1 -45.48 -35.14 -11.14
N SER A 2 -44.99 -34.06 -11.73
CA SER A 2 -43.62 -33.57 -11.51
C SER A 2 -43.65 -32.66 -10.28
N SER A 3 -42.91 -33.01 -9.22
CA SER A 3 -42.80 -32.14 -8.05
C SER A 3 -41.89 -30.97 -8.38
N ALA A 4 -42.42 -29.75 -8.35
CA ALA A 4 -41.61 -28.55 -8.39
C ALA A 4 -40.72 -28.51 -7.14
N GLN A 5 -39.40 -28.49 -7.34
CA GLN A 5 -38.42 -28.26 -6.28
C GLN A 5 -38.66 -26.85 -5.71
N ALA A 6 -38.83 -26.73 -4.39
CA ALA A 6 -38.86 -25.43 -3.73
C ALA A 6 -37.50 -24.72 -3.95
N PRO A 7 -37.48 -23.39 -4.16
CA PRO A 7 -36.23 -22.65 -4.28
C PRO A 7 -35.43 -22.77 -2.97
N ASP A 8 -34.11 -22.89 -3.09
CA ASP A 8 -33.23 -22.91 -1.93
C ASP A 8 -33.44 -21.68 -1.04
N PRO A 9 -33.40 -21.83 0.29
CA PRO A 9 -33.58 -20.70 1.20
C PRO A 9 -32.44 -19.70 0.99
N VAL A 10 -32.80 -18.44 0.68
CA VAL A 10 -31.84 -17.33 0.67
C VAL A 10 -31.36 -17.13 2.11
N LEU A 11 -30.12 -17.51 2.39
CA LEU A 11 -29.50 -17.25 3.69
C LEU A 11 -29.22 -15.74 3.79
N PRO A 12 -29.55 -15.09 4.93
CA PRO A 12 -29.31 -13.66 5.11
C PRO A 12 -27.82 -13.28 5.11
N ILE A 13 -26.92 -14.25 5.30
CA ILE A 13 -25.47 -14.13 5.14
C ILE A 13 -24.97 -15.40 4.44
N GLY A 14 -24.53 -15.27 3.19
CA GLY A 14 -23.91 -16.34 2.40
C GLY A 14 -22.37 -16.28 2.39
N LEU A 15 -21.74 -17.25 1.74
CA LEU A 15 -20.27 -17.31 1.60
C LEU A 15 -19.71 -16.07 0.90
N GLU A 16 -20.42 -15.54 -0.07
CA GLU A 16 -20.08 -14.32 -0.79
C GLU A 16 -19.94 -13.11 0.13
N HIS A 17 -20.76 -13.03 1.18
CA HIS A 17 -20.69 -11.97 2.19
C HIS A 17 -19.46 -12.12 3.10
N LEU A 18 -19.01 -13.35 3.36
CA LEU A 18 -17.77 -13.62 4.10
C LEU A 18 -16.52 -13.33 3.25
N THR A 19 -16.60 -13.50 1.93
CA THR A 19 -15.48 -13.21 1.02
C THR A 19 -15.39 -11.75 0.58
N ALA A 20 -16.47 -10.98 0.74
CA ALA A 20 -16.54 -9.56 0.40
C ALA A 20 -16.10 -8.62 1.54
N GLU A 21 -15.52 -9.18 2.62
CA GLU A 21 -15.02 -8.39 3.75
C GLU A 21 -13.93 -7.41 3.30
N ILE A 22 -14.13 -6.13 3.63
CA ILE A 22 -13.10 -5.10 3.49
C ILE A 22 -12.31 -5.04 4.78
N ARG A 23 -10.99 -5.22 4.70
CA ARG A 23 -10.11 -5.04 5.87
C ARG A 23 -9.36 -3.74 5.76
N LEU A 24 -9.45 -2.92 6.81
CA LEU A 24 -8.68 -1.69 6.95
C LEU A 24 -7.36 -2.01 7.65
N THR A 25 -6.24 -1.65 7.04
CA THR A 25 -4.89 -2.00 7.53
C THR A 25 -3.91 -0.84 7.39
N GLU A 26 -2.83 -0.88 8.15
CA GLU A 26 -1.69 0.05 8.07
C GLU A 26 -2.06 1.55 8.11
N PRO A 27 -2.86 2.01 9.12
CA PRO A 27 -3.15 3.42 9.25
C PRO A 27 -1.86 4.22 9.51
N CYS A 28 -1.66 5.30 8.77
CA CYS A 28 -0.50 6.17 8.85
C CYS A 28 -0.92 7.63 8.69
N TYR A 29 -0.44 8.52 9.57
CA TYR A 29 -0.63 9.96 9.40
C TYR A 29 0.49 10.54 8.53
N ASP A 30 0.12 11.44 7.63
CA ASP A 30 1.08 12.30 6.93
C ASP A 30 1.75 13.28 7.90
N SER A 31 2.85 13.90 7.46
CA SER A 31 3.63 14.87 8.22
C SER A 31 2.84 16.12 8.65
N ASP A 32 1.70 16.39 8.00
CA ASP A 32 0.78 17.47 8.39
C ASP A 32 -0.06 17.17 9.66
N ALA A 33 0.03 15.95 10.19
CA ALA A 33 -0.73 15.44 11.34
C ALA A 33 -2.26 15.63 11.23
N ALA A 34 -2.76 15.77 10.00
CA ALA A 34 -4.15 16.00 9.68
C ALA A 34 -4.67 15.01 8.65
N THR A 35 -3.83 14.52 7.75
CA THR A 35 -4.19 13.57 6.71
C THR A 35 -3.90 12.15 7.18
N LEU A 36 -4.94 11.35 7.38
CA LEU A 36 -4.84 9.92 7.69
C LEU A 36 -4.93 9.14 6.38
N VAL A 37 -4.02 8.20 6.19
CA VAL A 37 -4.01 7.25 5.06
C VAL A 37 -4.08 5.83 5.60
N TRP A 38 -4.85 4.97 4.95
CA TRP A 38 -4.91 3.53 5.26
C TRP A 38 -5.02 2.72 3.98
N ALA A 39 -4.71 1.43 4.09
CA ALA A 39 -4.96 0.46 3.05
C ALA A 39 -6.30 -0.23 3.29
N GLU A 40 -7.13 -0.34 2.25
CA GLU A 40 -8.28 -1.23 2.20
C GLU A 40 -7.91 -2.47 1.41
N ARG A 41 -8.03 -3.63 2.04
CA ARG A 41 -7.83 -4.92 1.40
C ARG A 41 -9.15 -5.49 0.93
N HIS A 42 -9.25 -5.73 -0.37
CA HIS A 42 -10.38 -6.35 -1.05
C HIS A 42 -9.89 -7.66 -1.68
N GLY A 43 -10.04 -8.78 -0.97
CA GLY A 43 -9.46 -10.06 -1.38
C GLY A 43 -7.92 -10.02 -1.41
N ALA A 44 -7.32 -10.05 -2.61
CA ALA A 44 -5.87 -10.03 -2.80
C ALA A 44 -5.30 -8.64 -3.12
N ASP A 45 -6.16 -7.68 -3.45
CA ASP A 45 -5.74 -6.35 -3.88
C ASP A 45 -5.84 -5.35 -2.73
N PHE A 46 -4.96 -4.36 -2.76
CA PHE A 46 -4.95 -3.25 -1.83
C PHE A 46 -5.25 -1.95 -2.56
N LYS A 47 -6.01 -1.11 -1.90
CA LYS A 47 -6.34 0.24 -2.33
C LYS A 47 -5.96 1.21 -1.23
N LEU A 48 -5.26 2.29 -1.56
CA LEU A 48 -4.93 3.32 -0.59
C LEU A 48 -6.03 4.38 -0.56
N VAL A 49 -6.46 4.71 0.65
CA VAL A 49 -7.53 5.66 0.90
C VAL A 49 -7.04 6.67 1.93
N CYS A 50 -7.46 7.91 1.78
CA CYS A 50 -7.10 8.98 2.69
C CYS A 50 -8.31 9.81 3.11
N ARG A 51 -8.19 10.45 4.28
CA ARG A 51 -9.13 11.45 4.78
C ARG A 51 -8.37 12.50 5.57
N ARG A 52 -8.60 13.78 5.26
CA ARG A 52 -8.09 14.89 6.07
C ARG A 52 -9.01 15.16 7.26
N ARG A 53 -8.45 15.53 8.40
CA ARG A 53 -9.20 15.89 9.61
C ARG A 53 -10.18 17.02 9.30
N GLY A 54 -11.47 16.78 9.56
CA GLY A 54 -12.57 17.72 9.30
C GLY A 54 -13.32 17.45 8.00
N GLU A 55 -12.80 16.61 7.11
CA GLU A 55 -13.53 16.13 5.94
C GLU A 55 -14.53 15.04 6.33
N ARG A 56 -15.63 14.96 5.59
CA ARG A 56 -16.70 13.97 5.78
C ARG A 56 -16.59 12.77 4.85
N SER A 57 -15.80 12.88 3.80
CA SER A 57 -15.70 11.89 2.73
C SER A 57 -14.29 11.34 2.65
N ASP A 58 -14.20 10.03 2.47
CA ASP A 58 -12.96 9.34 2.10
C ASP A 58 -12.61 9.62 0.65
N ARG A 59 -11.32 9.70 0.37
CA ARG A 59 -10.80 9.87 -0.98
C ARG A 59 -9.81 8.76 -1.29
N ASP A 60 -10.07 8.10 -2.41
CA ASP A 60 -9.14 7.15 -2.99
C ASP A 60 -7.87 7.88 -3.46
N ILE A 61 -6.72 7.35 -3.08
CA ILE A 61 -5.47 7.75 -3.71
C ILE A 61 -5.42 6.97 -5.02
N ALA A 62 -5.64 7.66 -6.13
CA ALA A 62 -5.59 7.08 -7.47
C ALA A 62 -4.13 6.73 -7.80
N THR A 63 -3.64 5.61 -7.26
CA THR A 63 -2.33 5.08 -7.62
C THR A 63 -2.39 4.62 -9.07
N ASP A 64 -1.40 5.03 -9.86
CA ASP A 64 -1.25 4.56 -11.24
C ASP A 64 -0.81 3.09 -11.31
N ARG A 65 -0.49 2.50 -10.15
CA ARG A 65 0.12 1.18 -9.97
C ARG A 65 -0.61 0.36 -8.91
N LEU A 66 -0.48 -0.96 -9.01
CA LEU A 66 -0.98 -1.87 -7.98
C LEU A 66 -0.10 -1.78 -6.73
N VAL A 67 -0.73 -1.62 -5.58
CA VAL A 67 -0.03 -1.65 -4.29
C VAL A 67 0.10 -3.08 -3.81
N LYS A 68 1.32 -3.61 -3.77
CA LYS A 68 1.58 -5.02 -3.41
C LYS A 68 2.89 -5.13 -2.66
N THR A 69 2.92 -5.94 -1.60
CA THR A 69 4.14 -6.38 -0.93
C THR A 69 4.26 -7.90 -1.07
N ARG A 70 5.47 -8.39 -1.33
CA ARG A 70 5.78 -9.83 -1.46
C ARG A 70 6.66 -10.36 -0.32
N VAL A 71 7.13 -9.47 0.56
CA VAL A 71 8.08 -9.82 1.60
C VAL A 71 7.35 -9.96 2.94
N PHE A 72 7.67 -11.03 3.68
CA PHE A 72 7.03 -11.41 4.94
C PHE A 72 5.51 -11.67 4.84
N TYR A 73 4.79 -11.56 5.96
CA TYR A 73 3.40 -11.98 6.15
C TYR A 73 2.33 -11.04 5.51
N GLY A 74 2.70 -10.26 4.49
CA GLY A 74 1.74 -9.44 3.73
C GLY A 74 1.49 -8.04 4.30
N GLY A 75 2.52 -7.40 4.86
CA GLY A 75 2.48 -6.00 5.33
C GLY A 75 3.70 -5.18 4.89
N GLY A 76 3.77 -3.94 5.34
CA GLY A 76 4.76 -2.95 4.90
C GLY A 76 4.46 -2.46 3.49
N LEU A 77 3.19 -2.14 3.20
CA LEU A 77 2.72 -1.74 1.88
C LEU A 77 3.15 -0.32 1.54
N PHE A 78 3.07 0.59 2.51
CA PHE A 78 3.30 2.01 2.28
C PHE A 78 3.71 2.79 3.54
N THR A 79 4.15 4.02 3.30
CA THR A 79 4.27 5.10 4.28
C THR A 79 3.91 6.43 3.61
N VAL A 80 3.71 7.50 4.39
CA VAL A 80 3.40 8.84 3.88
C VAL A 80 4.28 9.88 4.53
N SER A 81 4.66 10.89 3.76
CA SER A 81 5.46 12.01 4.26
C SER A 81 5.34 13.21 3.33
N ASN A 82 5.22 14.41 3.91
CA ASN A 82 5.19 15.70 3.21
C ASN A 82 4.22 15.77 2.03
N GLY A 83 3.05 15.13 2.13
CA GLY A 83 2.05 15.15 1.06
C GLY A 83 2.25 14.11 -0.04
N ASP A 84 3.24 13.23 0.10
CA ASP A 84 3.49 12.09 -0.80
C ASP A 84 3.20 10.76 -0.11
N VAL A 85 2.81 9.78 -0.90
CA VAL A 85 2.76 8.37 -0.53
C VAL A 85 3.93 7.62 -1.17
N TYR A 86 4.54 6.76 -0.36
CA TYR A 86 5.63 5.88 -0.76
C TYR A 86 5.16 4.46 -0.57
N PHE A 87 5.06 3.69 -1.63
CA PHE A 87 4.46 2.35 -1.60
C PHE A 87 5.25 1.35 -2.44
N VAL A 88 5.08 0.08 -2.16
CA VAL A 88 5.63 -0.98 -3.02
C VAL A 88 4.65 -1.19 -4.18
N GLY A 89 5.09 -0.80 -5.37
CA GLY A 89 4.32 -0.91 -6.61
C GLY A 89 4.50 -2.25 -7.30
N ASP A 90 3.80 -2.43 -8.40
CA ASP A 90 4.05 -3.50 -9.34
C ASP A 90 5.47 -3.39 -9.94
N GLY A 91 6.10 -4.55 -10.19
CA GLY A 91 7.50 -4.62 -10.62
C GLY A 91 8.52 -4.64 -9.49
N ASP A 92 8.08 -4.82 -8.25
CA ASP A 92 8.91 -4.95 -7.04
C ASP A 92 9.83 -3.73 -6.83
N ARG A 93 9.22 -2.54 -6.89
CA ARG A 93 9.89 -1.25 -6.70
C ARG A 93 9.20 -0.40 -5.65
N VAL A 94 9.98 0.41 -4.93
CA VAL A 94 9.42 1.51 -4.15
C VAL A 94 9.05 2.64 -5.11
N CYS A 95 7.79 3.05 -5.06
CA CYS A 95 7.22 4.12 -5.86
C CYS A 95 6.87 5.31 -4.96
N ARG A 96 7.05 6.53 -5.45
CA ARG A 96 6.55 7.78 -4.84
C ARG A 96 5.41 8.35 -5.68
N GLN A 97 4.34 8.82 -5.05
CA GLN A 97 3.28 9.57 -5.72
C GLN A 97 2.70 10.66 -4.80
N PRO A 98 2.30 11.82 -5.33
CA PRO A 98 1.54 12.81 -4.56
C PRO A 98 0.21 12.24 -4.03
N LEU A 99 -0.11 12.52 -2.76
CA LEU A 99 -1.40 12.18 -2.17
C LEU A 99 -2.54 12.86 -2.93
N ALA A 100 -2.32 14.05 -3.46
CA ALA A 100 -3.30 14.78 -4.29
C ALA A 100 -3.64 14.06 -5.62
N GLY A 101 -2.88 13.03 -5.99
CA GLY A 101 -2.95 12.38 -7.29
C GLY A 101 -1.91 12.95 -8.26
N GLY A 102 -1.51 12.14 -9.25
CA GLY A 102 -0.45 12.46 -10.19
C GLY A 102 0.28 11.19 -10.64
N ALA A 103 1.30 11.35 -11.49
CA ALA A 103 2.12 10.24 -11.93
C ALA A 103 3.06 9.76 -10.80
N GLY A 104 3.20 8.45 -10.65
CA GLY A 104 4.17 7.86 -9.75
C GLY A 104 5.58 7.82 -10.35
N VAL A 105 6.60 7.85 -9.49
CA VAL A 105 8.01 7.73 -9.85
C VAL A 105 8.62 6.53 -9.14
N ASP A 106 9.38 5.72 -9.87
CA ASP A 106 10.17 4.63 -9.30
C ASP A 106 11.42 5.17 -8.61
N LEU A 107 11.53 4.95 -7.30
CA LEU A 107 12.73 5.31 -6.53
C LEU A 107 13.79 4.21 -6.57
N THR A 108 13.38 2.96 -6.77
CA THR A 108 14.30 1.81 -6.77
C THR A 108 14.35 1.10 -8.12
N PRO A 109 15.46 0.42 -8.45
CA PRO A 109 15.54 -0.51 -9.57
C PRO A 109 14.59 -1.70 -9.40
N ALA A 110 14.22 -2.37 -10.50
CA ALA A 110 13.49 -3.65 -10.49
C ALA A 110 14.44 -4.79 -10.12
N HIS A 111 14.92 -4.79 -8.88
CA HIS A 111 15.80 -5.81 -8.35
C HIS A 111 15.40 -6.15 -6.92
N GLY A 112 15.29 -7.44 -6.64
CA GLY A 112 14.80 -7.95 -5.36
C GLY A 112 13.36 -7.55 -5.08
N ALA A 113 12.95 -7.65 -3.82
CA ALA A 113 11.64 -7.24 -3.35
C ALA A 113 11.78 -6.25 -2.18
N PRO A 114 11.31 -5.00 -2.32
CA PRO A 114 11.26 -4.05 -1.24
C PRO A 114 10.01 -4.23 -0.37
N ALA A 115 10.09 -3.82 0.90
CA ALA A 115 8.97 -3.78 1.82
C ALA A 115 9.22 -2.79 2.97
N ALA A 116 8.15 -2.46 3.70
CA ALA A 116 8.18 -1.65 4.92
C ALA A 116 8.96 -0.32 4.75
N PRO A 117 8.60 0.52 3.77
CA PRO A 117 9.24 1.81 3.59
C PRO A 117 9.01 2.72 4.80
N ALA A 118 10.01 3.52 5.15
CA ALA A 118 9.95 4.51 6.21
C ALA A 118 10.75 5.76 5.80
N VAL A 119 10.10 6.92 5.82
CA VAL A 119 10.72 8.20 5.42
C VAL A 119 11.34 8.89 6.64
N SER A 120 12.53 9.48 6.45
CA SER A 120 13.21 10.28 7.45
C SER A 120 12.39 11.53 7.82
N ARG A 121 12.60 12.05 9.03
CA ARG A 121 11.85 13.22 9.52
C ARG A 121 11.98 14.46 8.64
N ASP A 122 13.12 14.64 7.99
CA ASP A 122 13.38 15.75 7.06
C ASP A 122 12.85 15.48 5.64
N GLY A 123 12.26 14.31 5.39
CA GLY A 123 11.66 13.95 4.11
C GLY A 123 12.64 13.59 3.01
N ARG A 124 13.96 13.57 3.27
CA ARG A 124 14.99 13.39 2.22
C ARG A 124 15.37 11.95 1.95
N TRP A 125 15.17 11.07 2.92
CA TRP A 125 15.63 9.69 2.84
C TRP A 125 14.49 8.73 3.09
N LEU A 126 14.48 7.63 2.35
CA LEU A 126 13.60 6.50 2.58
C LEU A 126 14.43 5.27 2.89
N VAL A 127 14.21 4.68 4.06
CA VAL A 127 14.74 3.37 4.43
C VAL A 127 13.68 2.32 4.15
N TYR A 128 14.09 1.15 3.66
CA TYR A 128 13.20 0.04 3.37
C TYR A 128 13.91 -1.29 3.59
N VAL A 129 13.15 -2.35 3.81
CA VAL A 129 13.68 -3.71 3.78
C VAL A 129 13.80 -4.15 2.33
N HIS A 130 14.91 -4.76 1.98
CA HIS A 130 15.16 -5.36 0.67
C HIS A 130 15.52 -6.83 0.84
N THR A 131 14.91 -7.71 0.05
CA THR A 131 15.34 -9.11 -0.07
C THR A 131 15.71 -9.44 -1.51
N ASP A 132 16.81 -10.16 -1.69
CA ASP A 132 17.18 -10.77 -2.98
C ASP A 132 16.66 -12.23 -3.10
N GLY A 133 15.86 -12.67 -2.13
CA GLY A 133 15.36 -14.04 -2.00
C GLY A 133 16.29 -14.97 -1.21
N ARG A 134 17.49 -14.51 -0.83
CA ARG A 134 18.44 -15.26 0.00
C ARG A 134 18.88 -14.47 1.23
N THR A 135 18.98 -13.16 1.12
CA THR A 135 19.46 -12.26 2.17
C THR A 135 18.54 -11.06 2.27
N ASP A 136 18.08 -10.82 3.49
CA ASP A 136 17.29 -9.64 3.84
C ASP A 136 18.23 -8.57 4.39
N ARG A 137 18.04 -7.33 3.94
CA ARG A 137 18.87 -6.18 4.27
C ARG A 137 18.04 -4.94 4.51
N LEU A 138 18.62 -3.97 5.21
CA LEU A 138 18.10 -2.62 5.21
C LEU A 138 18.79 -1.84 4.09
N ALA A 139 18.00 -1.18 3.26
CA ALA A 139 18.46 -0.31 2.19
C ALA A 139 17.93 1.11 2.40
N ILE A 140 18.61 2.07 1.79
CA ILE A 140 18.26 3.49 1.84
C ILE A 140 18.32 4.09 0.43
N VAL A 141 17.39 4.99 0.13
CA VAL A 141 17.35 5.76 -1.11
C VAL A 141 16.92 7.20 -0.81
N ASP A 142 17.30 8.13 -1.67
CA ASP A 142 16.77 9.49 -1.64
C ASP A 142 15.31 9.51 -2.13
N THR A 143 14.49 10.40 -1.56
CA THR A 143 13.04 10.45 -1.85
C THR A 143 12.71 11.12 -3.18
N GLU A 144 13.64 11.84 -3.81
CA GLU A 144 13.48 12.40 -5.16
C GLU A 144 13.82 11.38 -6.27
N GLY A 145 14.52 10.30 -5.91
CA GLY A 145 14.94 9.27 -6.87
C GLY A 145 16.20 9.65 -7.66
N ASP A 146 16.94 10.65 -7.18
CA ASP A 146 18.14 11.16 -7.86
C ASP A 146 19.38 10.28 -7.61
N LEU A 147 19.36 9.50 -6.52
CA LEU A 147 20.50 8.70 -6.07
C LEU A 147 20.22 7.20 -6.16
N TRP A 148 21.28 6.42 -6.41
CA TRP A 148 21.18 4.96 -6.41
C TRP A 148 20.99 4.42 -4.98
N PRO A 149 20.11 3.42 -4.75
CA PRO A 149 19.92 2.84 -3.42
C PRO A 149 21.20 2.21 -2.86
N GLN A 150 21.39 2.35 -1.55
CA GLN A 150 22.55 1.84 -0.82
C GLN A 150 22.12 0.82 0.24
N SER A 151 22.94 -0.21 0.44
CA SER A 151 22.76 -1.17 1.54
C SER A 151 23.32 -0.60 2.83
N LEU A 152 22.57 -0.70 3.94
CA LEU A 152 23.00 -0.26 5.27
C LEU A 152 23.61 -1.40 6.09
N VAL A 153 22.98 -2.58 6.08
CA VAL A 153 23.42 -3.80 6.77
C VAL A 153 22.96 -5.05 6.02
#